data_AF-A0A6J2NJA6-F1
#
_entry.id   AF-A0A6J2NJA6-F1
#
_cell.length_a   1.000
_cell.length_b   1.000
_cell.length_c   1.000
_cell.angle_alpha   90.00
_cell.angle_beta   90.00
_cell.angle_gamma   90.00
#
_symmetry.space_group_name_H-M   'P 1'
#
loop_
_entity.id
_entity.type
_entity.pdbx_description
1 polymer ?
#
loop_
_entity_poly.entity_id
_entity_poly.type
_entity_poly.pdbx_seq_one_letter_code
_entity_poly.pdbx_strand_id
1 'polypeptide(L)'
;MASAGLATGRQAEDALPLPAEPPLPETKPQPPPPVAAPQQPSPAPRPPSPAAMKEETYSFLPLVHNIIKCMDKDSPDVHQDLNALKTKFQEMRKVISTMPGIHLSPEQQQQQLHSLREQVRTKNELLQKYKSLCMFEIPKE
;
A
#
# COMPACT_ATOMS: atom_id res chain seq x y z
N MET A 1 41.39 -71.06 -13.69
CA MET A 1 41.36 -71.59 -12.31
C MET A 1 41.28 -70.43 -11.36
N ALA A 2 40.40 -70.51 -10.34
CA ALA A 2 40.53 -70.01 -8.96
C ALA A 2 40.99 -68.55 -8.73
N SER A 3 40.51 -67.76 -7.78
CA SER A 3 39.54 -67.91 -6.69
C SER A 3 39.37 -66.53 -6.05
N ALA A 4 38.29 -66.38 -5.30
CA ALA A 4 37.92 -65.22 -4.49
C ALA A 4 38.80 -65.00 -3.24
N GLY A 5 38.63 -63.83 -2.59
CA GLY A 5 38.97 -63.55 -1.17
C GLY A 5 39.37 -62.08 -0.97
N LEU A 6 38.49 -61.18 -0.53
CA LEU A 6 38.06 -60.84 0.84
C LEU A 6 39.08 -60.03 1.69
N ALA A 7 38.65 -58.80 1.99
CA ALA A 7 38.53 -58.19 3.33
C ALA A 7 39.58 -57.18 3.85
N THR A 8 39.01 -56.01 4.21
CA THR A 8 39.29 -55.13 5.36
C THR A 8 40.33 -54.02 5.22
N GLY A 9 39.85 -52.77 5.31
CA GLY A 9 40.65 -51.58 5.58
C GLY A 9 39.76 -50.33 5.55
N ARG A 10 39.56 -49.72 6.71
CA ARG A 10 38.57 -48.69 7.03
C ARG A 10 39.25 -47.33 7.18
N GLN A 11 38.45 -46.27 7.01
CA GLN A 11 38.72 -44.83 7.20
C GLN A 11 39.41 -44.16 5.99
N ALA A 12 39.10 -42.94 5.57
CA ALA A 12 37.98 -42.00 5.69
C ALA A 12 38.58 -40.72 5.12
N GLU A 13 38.05 -40.16 4.03
CA GLU A 13 38.04 -38.70 3.84
C GLU A 13 37.17 -38.32 2.63
N ASP A 14 36.13 -37.55 2.95
CA ASP A 14 35.65 -36.39 2.21
C ASP A 14 35.18 -36.57 0.76
N ALA A 15 33.95 -37.07 0.62
CA ALA A 15 33.04 -36.69 -0.46
C ALA A 15 31.61 -36.98 -0.02
N LEU A 16 30.98 -36.06 0.73
CA LEU A 16 29.54 -36.17 0.96
C LEU A 16 28.75 -35.72 -0.29
N PRO A 17 27.82 -36.55 -0.79
CA PRO A 17 27.07 -36.31 -2.02
C PRO A 17 25.97 -35.26 -1.83
N LEU A 18 25.69 -34.52 -2.91
CA LEU A 18 24.56 -33.60 -3.04
C LEU A 18 23.23 -34.29 -2.65
N PRO A 19 22.32 -33.62 -1.92
CA PRO A 19 20.97 -34.14 -1.71
C PRO A 19 20.25 -34.28 -3.05
N ALA A 20 19.67 -35.44 -3.31
CA ALA A 20 18.82 -35.69 -4.47
C ALA A 20 17.59 -34.74 -4.44
N GLU A 21 17.42 -33.98 -5.51
CA GLU A 21 16.24 -33.15 -5.74
C GLU A 21 15.02 -34.05 -6.03
N PRO A 22 13.85 -33.85 -5.37
CA PRO A 22 12.64 -34.59 -5.70
C PRO A 22 12.12 -34.19 -7.10
N PRO A 23 11.54 -35.11 -7.89
CA PRO A 23 11.10 -34.79 -9.24
C PRO A 23 9.93 -33.79 -9.20
N LEU A 24 10.09 -32.66 -9.87
CA LEU A 24 9.01 -31.73 -10.17
C LEU A 24 7.93 -32.43 -11.01
N PRO A 25 6.64 -32.34 -10.65
CA PRO A 25 5.57 -32.89 -11.48
C PRO A 25 5.45 -32.09 -12.78
N GLU A 26 5.64 -32.77 -13.90
CA GLU A 26 5.44 -32.28 -15.26
C GLU A 26 3.96 -31.90 -15.46
N THR A 27 3.63 -30.61 -15.28
CA THR A 27 2.27 -30.10 -15.51
C THR A 27 2.19 -29.58 -16.94
N LYS A 28 1.67 -30.43 -17.82
CA LYS A 28 1.24 -30.09 -19.18
C LYS A 28 0.29 -28.86 -19.14
N PRO A 29 0.50 -27.80 -19.94
CA PRO A 29 -0.39 -26.63 -19.92
C PRO A 29 -1.81 -27.00 -20.35
N GLN A 30 -2.80 -26.81 -19.46
CA GLN A 30 -4.21 -26.82 -19.83
C GLN A 30 -4.59 -25.53 -20.57
N PRO A 31 -5.46 -25.59 -21.60
CA PRO A 31 -5.97 -24.38 -22.25
C PRO A 31 -6.83 -23.55 -21.28
N PRO A 32 -6.79 -22.21 -21.36
CA PRO A 32 -7.62 -21.36 -20.51
C PRO A 32 -9.12 -21.52 -20.85
N PRO A 33 -10.02 -21.32 -19.86
CA PRO A 33 -11.47 -21.30 -20.12
C PRO A 33 -11.87 -20.10 -20.99
N PRO A 34 -13.05 -20.13 -21.65
CA PRO A 34 -13.47 -19.07 -22.57
C PRO A 34 -13.62 -17.74 -21.82
N VAL A 35 -13.00 -16.71 -22.39
CA VAL A 35 -12.99 -15.34 -21.87
C VAL A 35 -14.42 -14.78 -21.94
N ALA A 36 -15.02 -14.49 -20.80
CA ALA A 36 -16.23 -13.67 -20.75
C ALA A 36 -15.91 -12.27 -21.28
N ALA A 37 -16.87 -11.69 -22.00
CA ALA A 37 -16.76 -10.39 -22.68
C ALA A 37 -16.22 -9.26 -21.77
N PRO A 38 -15.54 -8.23 -22.33
CA PRO A 38 -14.99 -7.13 -21.53
C PRO A 38 -16.11 -6.35 -20.85
N GLN A 39 -16.30 -6.57 -19.54
CA GLN A 39 -17.08 -5.66 -18.72
C GLN A 39 -16.28 -4.36 -18.55
N GLN A 40 -16.87 -3.22 -18.90
CA GLN A 40 -16.31 -1.90 -18.62
C GLN A 40 -15.90 -1.85 -17.14
N PRO A 41 -14.64 -1.49 -16.80
CA PRO A 41 -14.30 -1.24 -15.42
C PRO A 41 -15.07 -0.01 -14.94
N SER A 42 -16.02 -0.21 -14.02
CA SER A 42 -16.65 0.84 -13.24
C SER A 42 -15.57 1.73 -12.63
N PRO A 43 -15.73 3.06 -12.61
CA PRO A 43 -14.75 3.94 -11.98
C PRO A 43 -14.68 3.59 -10.49
N ALA A 44 -13.51 3.14 -10.04
CA ALA A 44 -13.26 2.90 -8.63
C ALA A 44 -13.58 4.17 -7.81
N PRO A 45 -14.18 4.04 -6.62
CA PRO A 45 -14.44 5.19 -5.76
C PRO A 45 -13.12 5.90 -5.48
N ARG A 46 -13.00 7.15 -5.94
CA ARG A 46 -11.85 7.99 -5.60
C ARG A 46 -11.85 8.14 -4.08
N PRO A 47 -10.75 7.79 -3.36
CA PRO A 47 -10.70 8.01 -1.93
C PRO A 47 -10.94 9.50 -1.64
N PRO A 48 -11.74 9.84 -0.62
CA PRO A 48 -12.05 11.22 -0.29
C PRO A 48 -10.75 11.99 -0.08
N SER A 49 -10.60 13.11 -0.80
CA SER A 49 -9.45 13.99 -0.65
C SER A 49 -9.50 14.63 0.75
N PRO A 50 -8.43 14.55 1.57
CA PRO A 50 -8.40 15.16 2.90
C PRO A 50 -8.57 16.69 2.88
N ALA A 51 -8.43 17.33 1.71
CA ALA A 51 -8.42 18.77 1.52
C ALA A 51 -9.75 19.50 1.80
N ALA A 52 -10.84 18.78 2.12
CA ALA A 52 -12.13 19.40 2.41
C ALA A 52 -12.42 19.59 3.92
N MET A 53 -11.49 19.20 4.82
CA MET A 53 -11.64 19.50 6.24
C MET A 53 -11.28 20.97 6.47
N LYS A 54 -12.27 21.76 6.89
CA LYS A 54 -12.13 23.21 7.15
C LYS A 54 -11.05 23.45 8.20
N GLU A 55 -10.17 24.42 7.96
CA GLU A 55 -9.10 24.86 8.87
C GLU A 55 -9.61 25.14 10.30
N GLU A 56 -10.85 25.61 10.39
CA GLU A 56 -11.62 25.83 11.61
C GLU A 56 -11.67 24.60 12.54
N THR A 57 -11.72 23.39 11.98
CA THR A 57 -11.75 22.13 12.75
C THR A 57 -10.42 21.89 13.49
N TYR A 58 -9.30 22.42 12.99
CA TYR A 58 -7.97 22.23 13.56
C TYR A 58 -7.58 23.31 14.57
N SER A 59 -8.29 24.44 14.61
CA SER A 59 -7.96 25.54 15.52
C SER A 59 -8.36 25.25 16.96
N PHE A 60 -7.44 25.41 17.92
CA PHE A 60 -7.71 25.27 19.36
C PHE A 60 -7.74 26.62 20.08
N LEU A 61 -7.24 27.66 19.43
CA LEU A 61 -7.03 28.98 20.04
C LEU A 61 -8.32 29.63 20.57
N PRO A 62 -9.47 29.57 19.87
CA PRO A 62 -10.71 30.14 20.40
C PRO A 62 -11.12 29.49 21.73
N LEU A 63 -10.90 28.19 21.87
CA LEU A 63 -11.26 27.44 23.06
C LEU A 63 -10.29 27.69 24.21
N VAL A 64 -8.98 27.74 23.92
CA VAL A 64 -7.95 28.14 24.90
C VAL A 64 -8.21 29.55 25.42
N HIS A 65 -8.53 30.48 24.51
CA HIS A 65 -8.88 31.85 24.87
C HIS A 65 -10.12 31.91 25.77
N ASN A 66 -11.17 31.16 25.45
CA ASN A 66 -12.36 31.10 26.30
C ASN A 66 -12.05 30.56 27.70
N ILE A 67 -11.22 29.52 27.83
CA ILE A 67 -10.80 28.98 29.14
C ILE A 67 -10.10 30.06 29.97
N ILE A 68 -9.15 30.78 29.38
CA ILE A 68 -8.42 31.87 30.07
C ILE A 68 -9.41 32.95 30.53
N LYS A 69 -10.31 33.38 29.63
CA LYS A 69 -11.34 34.37 29.95
C LYS A 69 -12.31 33.90 31.04
N CYS A 70 -12.66 32.61 31.05
CA CYS A 70 -13.51 32.00 32.08
C CYS A 70 -12.78 31.94 33.43
N MET A 71 -11.49 31.65 33.44
CA MET A 71 -10.65 31.68 34.65
C MET A 71 -10.51 33.10 35.21
N ASP A 72 -10.26 34.10 34.37
CA ASP A 72 -10.12 35.51 34.79
C ASP A 72 -11.39 36.08 35.44
N LYS A 73 -12.54 35.46 35.17
CA LYS A 73 -13.86 35.88 35.69
C LYS A 73 -14.43 34.95 36.75
N ASP A 74 -13.66 33.96 37.24
CA ASP A 74 -14.14 32.89 38.13
C ASP A 74 -15.44 32.21 37.63
N SER A 75 -15.56 32.07 36.30
CA SER A 75 -16.76 31.52 35.66
C SER A 75 -16.85 30.02 35.91
N PRO A 76 -18.02 29.47 36.28
CA PRO A 76 -18.20 28.03 36.45
C PRO A 76 -17.99 27.24 35.15
N ASP A 77 -18.12 27.90 33.99
CA ASP A 77 -17.99 27.30 32.65
C ASP A 77 -16.59 26.79 32.32
N VAL A 78 -15.57 27.15 33.10
CA VAL A 78 -14.18 26.70 32.90
C VAL A 78 -14.08 25.18 32.78
N HIS A 79 -14.87 24.43 33.55
CA HIS A 79 -14.89 22.97 33.50
C HIS A 79 -15.46 22.45 32.18
N GLN A 80 -16.47 23.12 31.63
CA GLN A 80 -17.06 22.75 30.35
C GLN A 80 -16.07 22.99 29.21
N ASP A 81 -15.44 24.16 29.17
CA ASP A 81 -14.47 24.50 28.13
C ASP A 81 -13.22 23.60 28.18
N LEU A 82 -12.74 23.26 29.38
CA LEU A 82 -11.64 22.30 29.56
C LEU A 82 -11.99 20.90 29.04
N ASN A 83 -13.22 20.44 29.31
CA ASN A 83 -13.69 19.16 28.81
C ASN A 83 -13.84 19.18 27.28
N ALA A 84 -14.37 20.26 26.71
CA ALA A 84 -14.43 20.45 25.26
C ALA A 84 -13.03 20.41 24.65
N LEU A 85 -12.04 21.06 25.28
CA LEU A 85 -10.66 21.07 24.80
C LEU A 85 -10.04 19.67 24.81
N LYS A 86 -10.23 18.95 25.93
CA LYS A 86 -9.78 17.56 26.06
C LYS A 86 -10.39 16.67 24.97
N THR A 87 -11.70 16.78 24.73
CA THR A 87 -12.39 16.00 23.70
C THR A 87 -11.85 16.33 22.31
N LYS A 88 -11.70 17.62 21.98
CA LYS A 88 -11.15 18.06 20.69
C LYS A 88 -9.74 17.51 20.45
N PHE A 89 -8.89 17.45 21.48
CA PHE A 89 -7.57 16.81 21.37
C PHE A 89 -7.65 15.31 21.07
N GLN A 90 -8.57 14.59 21.72
CA GLN A 90 -8.74 13.15 21.51
C GLN A 90 -9.23 12.85 20.09
N GLU A 91 -10.23 13.61 19.62
CA GLU A 91 -10.74 13.50 18.26
C GLU A 91 -9.64 13.81 17.24
N MET A 92 -8.88 14.88 17.46
CA MET A 92 -7.79 15.25 16.57
C MET A 92 -6.69 14.19 16.51
N ARG A 93 -6.31 13.63 17.66
CA ARG A 93 -5.35 12.51 17.71
C ARG A 93 -5.88 11.31 16.95
N LYS A 94 -7.17 10.99 17.06
CA LYS A 94 -7.79 9.90 16.28
C LYS A 94 -7.71 10.16 14.78
N VAL A 95 -8.02 11.38 14.33
CA VAL A 95 -7.92 11.77 12.91
C VAL A 95 -6.49 11.62 12.41
N ILE A 96 -5.51 12.18 13.13
CA ILE A 96 -4.09 12.08 12.79
C ILE A 96 -3.66 10.62 12.73
N SER A 97 -4.02 9.78 13.70
CA SER A 97 -3.66 8.34 13.71
C SER A 97 -4.24 7.54 12.54
N THR A 98 -5.31 8.01 11.91
CA THR A 98 -5.90 7.36 10.72
C THR A 98 -5.42 7.98 9.40
N MET A 99 -4.57 9.00 9.46
CA MET A 99 -4.12 9.69 8.26
C MET A 99 -3.12 8.81 7.49
N PRO A 100 -3.34 8.57 6.19
CA PRO A 100 -2.45 7.74 5.38
C PRO A 100 -1.07 8.38 5.29
N GLY A 101 -0.04 7.54 5.33
CA GLY A 101 1.35 7.97 5.17
C GLY A 101 2.03 8.47 6.45
N ILE A 102 1.34 8.69 7.56
CA ILE A 102 1.97 9.12 8.84
C ILE A 102 3.02 8.15 9.38
N HIS A 103 2.94 6.88 8.96
CA HIS A 103 3.88 5.83 9.36
C HIS A 103 5.13 5.77 8.47
N LEU A 104 5.20 6.58 7.42
CA LEU A 104 6.27 6.59 6.44
C LEU A 104 7.21 7.77 6.67
N SER A 105 8.49 7.60 6.34
CA SER A 105 9.42 8.72 6.31
C SER A 105 9.10 9.67 5.13
N PRO A 106 9.48 10.95 5.21
CA PRO A 106 9.30 11.90 4.10
C PRO A 106 9.91 11.39 2.78
N GLU A 107 11.08 10.75 2.85
CA GLU A 107 11.79 10.19 1.68
C GLU A 107 11.01 9.02 1.07
N GLN A 108 10.43 8.14 1.91
CA GLN A 108 9.60 7.03 1.45
C GLN A 108 8.32 7.55 0.77
N GLN A 109 7.66 8.55 1.36
CA GLN A 109 6.49 9.19 0.75
C GLN A 109 6.83 9.79 -0.61
N GLN A 110 7.96 10.51 -0.71
CA GLN A 110 8.42 11.11 -1.94
C GLN A 110 8.76 10.06 -3.02
N GLN A 111 9.41 8.96 -2.63
CA GLN A 111 9.72 7.86 -3.55
C GLN A 111 8.46 7.20 -4.10
N GLN A 112 7.47 6.94 -3.25
CA GLN A 112 6.17 6.39 -3.67
C GLN A 112 5.47 7.33 -4.65
N LEU A 113 5.47 8.64 -4.36
CA LEU A 113 4.89 9.66 -5.21
C LEU A 113 5.59 9.73 -6.57
N HIS A 114 6.93 9.68 -6.60
CA HIS A 114 7.71 9.62 -7.84
C HIS A 114 7.35 8.39 -8.68
N SER A 115 7.34 7.19 -8.06
CA SER A 115 6.97 5.94 -8.74
C SER A 115 5.57 6.00 -9.34
N LEU A 116 4.58 6.54 -8.59
CA LEU A 116 3.21 6.70 -9.09
C LEU A 116 3.15 7.67 -10.28
N ARG A 117 3.88 8.78 -10.24
CA ARG A 117 3.98 9.73 -11.37
C ARG A 117 4.55 9.06 -12.62
N GLU A 118 5.63 8.30 -12.47
CA GLU A 118 6.23 7.56 -13.59
C GLU A 118 5.29 6.49 -14.15
N GLN A 119 4.57 5.77 -13.29
CA GLN A 119 3.55 4.81 -13.76
C GLN A 119 2.45 5.50 -14.58
N VAL A 120 1.96 6.65 -14.14
CA VAL A 120 0.96 7.43 -14.87
C VAL A 120 1.53 7.91 -16.22
N ARG A 121 2.76 8.40 -16.24
CA ARG A 121 3.47 8.79 -17.46
C ARG A 121 3.54 7.63 -18.46
N THR A 122 4.12 6.51 -18.05
CA THR A 122 4.31 5.32 -18.90
C THR A 122 2.98 4.77 -19.40
N LYS A 123 1.94 4.71 -18.55
CA LYS A 123 0.60 4.28 -18.95
C LYS A 123 -0.01 5.21 -19.99
N ASN A 124 0.14 6.52 -19.82
CA ASN A 124 -0.34 7.50 -20.80
C ASN A 124 0.40 7.40 -22.13
N GLU A 125 1.73 7.23 -22.11
CA GLU A 125 2.52 7.01 -23.32
C GLU A 125 2.08 5.74 -24.05
N LEU A 126 1.82 4.65 -23.32
CA LEU A 126 1.33 3.41 -23.90
C LEU A 126 -0.05 3.60 -24.54
N LEU A 127 -0.98 4.26 -23.84
CA LEU A 127 -2.30 4.59 -24.38
C LEU A 127 -2.18 5.47 -25.64
N GLN A 128 -1.27 6.43 -25.66
CA GLN A 128 -1.02 7.27 -26.83
C GLN A 128 -0.48 6.45 -28.00
N LYS A 129 0.47 5.55 -27.75
CA LYS A 129 1.00 4.62 -28.77
C LYS A 129 -0.12 3.77 -29.36
N TYR A 130 -0.99 3.21 -28.54
CA TYR A 130 -2.15 2.44 -29.03
C TYR A 130 -3.13 3.29 -29.83
N LYS A 131 -3.38 4.54 -29.42
CA LYS A 131 -4.21 5.48 -30.20
C LYS A 131 -3.60 5.80 -31.57
N SER A 132 -2.28 6.02 -31.62
CA SER A 132 -1.57 6.32 -32.87
C SER A 132 -1.38 5.13 -33.80
N LEU A 133 -1.46 3.90 -33.27
CA LEU A 133 -1.23 2.68 -34.05
C LEU A 133 -2.41 2.33 -34.97
N CYS A 134 -3.55 3.03 -34.87
CA CYS A 134 -4.73 2.91 -35.75
C CYS A 134 -5.10 1.49 -36.20
N MET A 135 -4.97 0.48 -35.34
CA MET A 135 -5.67 -0.81 -35.49
C MET A 135 -7.12 -0.75 -34.98
N PHE A 136 -7.58 0.42 -34.52
CA PHE A 136 -8.91 0.69 -33.96
C PHE A 136 -9.73 1.72 -34.76
N GLU A 137 -9.35 2.04 -36.00
CA GLU A 137 -10.33 2.65 -36.91
C GLU A 137 -11.43 1.61 -37.18
N ILE A 138 -12.51 1.70 -36.41
CA ILE A 138 -13.78 1.08 -36.77
C ILE A 138 -14.13 1.69 -38.14
N PRO A 139 -14.31 0.88 -39.20
CA PRO A 139 -14.73 1.39 -40.49
C PRO A 139 -15.97 2.27 -40.28
N LYS A 140 -15.88 3.55 -40.68
CA LYS A 140 -17.07 4.39 -40.76
C LYS A 140 -17.94 3.83 -41.87
N GLU A 141 -19.07 3.25 -41.48
CA GLU A 141 -20.22 3.00 -42.35
C GLU A 141 -21.19 4.18 -42.24
#